data_AF-A0A8S2STL7-F1
#
_entry.id   AF-A0A8S2STL7-F1
#
_cell.length_a   1.000
_cell.length_b   1.000
_cell.length_c   1.000
_cell.angle_alpha   90.00
_cell.angle_beta   90.00
_cell.angle_gamma   90.00
#
_symmetry.space_group_name_H-M   'P 1'
#
loop_
_entity.id
_entity.type
_entity.pdbx_description
1 polymer ?
#
loop_
_entity_poly.entity_id
_entity_poly.type
_entity_poly.pdbx_seq_one_letter_code
_entity_poly.pdbx_strand_id
1 'polypeptide(L)'
;MASATLFRLDQRVTIAGKGIGTIAFVGKTDFADGEWIGVILDEPKGKNNGTVPKKDGTTVRYFTCNDNHGLYVRPAQIESVINDLQTELVRSTSNHSIKSQASSTGSIPPPSNLAVPRTSTLPAKPSGLRAPVSNAVPKRPGLNRTTQSSSDIPAAVAVEKISPPKEEVKSTATPSSQAQSVTSMPPPAAIPPIDSNHAVKKSIGSTLESSDSQQTIASLKNKIIDQEEQIQTLIKKRRDDLEKIKEFERTKLQLDQLQTYKREAQDRIKELNEKLQQQEHALKDTRDRFAAYRDEMTDTEVRIESLALDLEMAEEKLETITSENATLQEKFEEAQLELDIIKGEIQLNGSNQVANDIQQKVDDERTIKMEQALIKLRDLSLTKQAENETLKKQCEALEHKVKILSKENENAKAEITAMQATIADLTEQVDTCLGAQQMVEILTNKNLSLEDQVRELQENVDNLESLCEMDKEMEENAKEVERDLRETIDLLQNQLRE
;
A
#
# COMPACT_ATOMS: atom_id res chain seq x y z
N MET A 1 29.28 3.54 -19.71
CA MET A 1 28.68 3.18 -21.01
C MET A 1 27.27 2.69 -20.74
N ALA A 2 26.24 3.42 -21.20
CA ALA A 2 24.85 2.99 -21.04
C ALA A 2 24.40 2.28 -22.32
N SER A 3 24.24 0.96 -22.26
CA SER A 3 23.62 0.20 -23.35
C SER A 3 22.10 0.40 -23.25
N ALA A 4 21.55 1.33 -24.00
CA ALA A 4 20.10 1.54 -24.05
C ALA A 4 19.43 0.29 -24.65
N THR A 5 18.61 -0.39 -23.86
CA THR A 5 17.85 -1.55 -24.33
C THR A 5 16.86 -1.10 -25.40
N LEU A 6 17.12 -1.52 -26.65
CA LEU A 6 16.44 -1.02 -27.86
C LEU A 6 14.96 -1.42 -27.93
N PHE A 7 14.56 -2.45 -27.20
CA PHE A 7 13.24 -3.04 -27.22
C PHE A 7 12.68 -3.21 -25.80
N ARG A 8 11.38 -2.96 -25.62
CA ARG A 8 10.66 -3.09 -24.36
C ARG A 8 9.46 -4.02 -24.51
N LEU A 9 8.98 -4.56 -23.39
CA LEU A 9 7.71 -5.28 -23.35
C LEU A 9 6.55 -4.34 -23.71
N ASP A 10 5.47 -4.92 -24.22
CA ASP A 10 4.23 -4.28 -24.70
C ASP A 10 4.40 -3.27 -25.85
N GLN A 11 5.61 -3.16 -26.39
CA GLN A 11 5.93 -2.28 -27.51
C GLN A 11 5.44 -2.86 -28.85
N ARG A 12 4.79 -2.03 -29.66
CA ARG A 12 4.31 -2.38 -31.01
C ARG A 12 5.46 -2.38 -32.01
N VAL A 13 5.56 -3.42 -32.82
CA VAL A 13 6.65 -3.61 -33.79
C VAL A 13 6.18 -4.21 -35.12
N THR A 14 6.85 -3.83 -36.20
CA THR A 14 6.68 -4.46 -37.52
C THR A 14 7.75 -5.53 -37.73
N ILE A 15 7.34 -6.72 -38.15
CA ILE A 15 8.22 -7.84 -38.49
C ILE A 15 8.17 -8.08 -40.00
N ALA A 16 9.34 -8.00 -40.64
CA ALA A 16 9.48 -8.13 -42.09
C ALA A 16 8.79 -9.40 -42.64
N GLY A 17 7.83 -9.22 -43.55
CA GLY A 17 7.06 -10.31 -44.17
C GLY A 17 6.10 -11.06 -43.22
N LYS A 18 5.92 -10.62 -41.98
CA LYS A 18 5.02 -11.24 -40.99
C LYS A 18 3.93 -10.31 -40.47
N GLY A 19 4.11 -9.00 -40.58
CA GLY A 19 3.12 -7.99 -40.18
C GLY A 19 3.42 -7.39 -38.82
N ILE A 20 2.40 -6.80 -38.19
CA ILE A 20 2.53 -6.10 -36.92
C ILE A 20 2.29 -7.07 -35.75
N GLY A 21 2.99 -6.83 -34.64
CA GLY A 21 2.73 -7.50 -33.38
C GLY A 21 3.22 -6.69 -32.17
N THR A 22 3.04 -7.26 -31.00
CA THR A 22 3.42 -6.68 -29.70
C THR A 22 4.52 -7.52 -29.05
N ILE A 23 5.56 -6.89 -28.53
CA ILE A 23 6.65 -7.59 -27.82
C ILE A 23 6.13 -8.11 -26.47
N ALA A 24 6.21 -9.43 -26.27
CA ALA A 24 5.80 -10.11 -25.03
C ALA A 24 6.97 -10.77 -24.27
N PHE A 25 8.17 -10.81 -24.86
CA PHE A 25 9.38 -11.33 -24.21
C PHE A 25 10.63 -10.67 -24.80
N VAL A 26 11.62 -10.35 -23.97
CA VAL A 26 12.98 -9.95 -24.39
C VAL A 26 13.98 -10.64 -23.46
N GLY A 27 14.92 -11.41 -24.01
CA GLY A 27 15.97 -12.05 -23.20
C GLY A 27 16.64 -13.26 -23.85
N LYS A 28 17.42 -14.00 -23.04
CA LYS A 28 18.03 -15.27 -23.45
C LYS A 28 16.99 -16.40 -23.41
N THR A 29 17.17 -17.43 -24.22
CA THR A 29 16.28 -18.59 -24.26
C THR A 29 17.04 -19.91 -24.23
N ASP A 30 16.36 -20.95 -23.77
CA ASP A 30 16.93 -22.31 -23.60
C ASP A 30 17.07 -23.08 -24.94
N PHE A 31 16.49 -22.55 -26.03
CA PHE A 31 16.49 -23.21 -27.33
C PHE A 31 17.63 -22.77 -28.26
N ALA A 32 18.19 -21.57 -28.09
CA ALA A 32 19.30 -21.06 -28.88
C ALA A 32 19.98 -19.86 -28.22
N ASP A 33 21.31 -19.79 -28.29
CA ASP A 33 22.12 -18.76 -27.64
C ASP A 33 21.82 -17.32 -28.09
N GLY A 34 22.20 -16.35 -27.26
CA GLY A 34 22.03 -14.91 -27.53
C GLY A 34 20.64 -14.38 -27.16
N GLU A 35 20.40 -13.10 -27.46
CA GLU A 35 19.13 -12.43 -27.18
C GLU A 35 18.07 -12.77 -28.24
N TRP A 36 16.84 -12.97 -27.76
CA TRP A 36 15.65 -13.24 -28.53
C TRP A 36 14.51 -12.34 -28.06
N ILE A 37 13.64 -12.00 -29.01
CA ILE A 37 12.44 -11.23 -28.76
C ILE A 37 11.24 -12.11 -29.14
N GLY A 38 10.35 -12.32 -28.18
CA GLY A 38 9.06 -12.97 -28.39
C GLY A 38 8.01 -11.92 -28.75
N VAL A 39 7.37 -12.10 -29.90
CA VAL A 39 6.35 -11.19 -30.44
C VAL A 39 5.04 -11.95 -30.59
N ILE A 40 3.95 -11.36 -30.11
CA ILE A 40 2.58 -11.80 -30.38
C ILE A 40 2.12 -11.02 -31.60
N LEU A 41 1.96 -11.70 -32.74
CA LEU A 41 1.46 -11.09 -33.97
C LEU A 41 -0.05 -10.86 -33.89
N ASP A 42 -0.55 -9.81 -34.53
CA ASP A 42 -1.99 -9.52 -34.60
C ASP A 42 -2.74 -10.59 -35.42
N GLU A 43 -2.08 -11.13 -36.45
CA GLU A 43 -2.59 -12.20 -37.31
C GLU A 43 -1.94 -13.56 -36.99
N PRO A 44 -2.61 -14.70 -37.29
CA PRO A 44 -2.10 -16.06 -37.04
C PRO A 44 -1.00 -16.48 -38.04
N LYS A 45 0.07 -15.68 -38.14
CA LYS A 45 1.24 -15.85 -39.03
C LYS A 45 2.52 -16.29 -38.31
N GLY A 46 2.43 -16.50 -36.99
CA GLY A 46 3.50 -16.96 -36.10
C GLY A 46 3.82 -18.45 -36.27
N LYS A 47 4.50 -19.02 -35.27
CA LYS A 47 5.00 -20.41 -35.28
C LYS A 47 4.68 -21.20 -34.00
N ASN A 48 4.22 -20.54 -32.94
CA ASN A 48 3.94 -21.12 -31.64
C ASN A 48 2.88 -20.31 -30.89
N ASN A 49 2.60 -20.68 -29.64
CA ASN A 49 1.68 -19.99 -28.71
C ASN A 49 2.41 -19.44 -27.47
N GLY A 50 3.70 -19.13 -27.61
CA GLY A 50 4.60 -18.71 -26.54
C GLY A 50 5.27 -19.86 -25.78
N THR A 51 4.98 -21.13 -26.11
CA THR A 51 5.77 -22.29 -25.65
C THR A 51 6.80 -22.77 -26.66
N VAL A 52 7.91 -23.34 -26.17
CA VAL A 52 8.97 -23.97 -26.96
C VAL A 52 9.37 -25.31 -26.29
N PRO A 53 9.53 -26.42 -27.05
CA PRO A 53 10.02 -27.68 -26.51
C PRO A 53 11.52 -27.64 -26.19
N LYS A 54 11.91 -28.28 -25.09
CA LYS A 54 13.30 -28.55 -24.70
C LYS A 54 13.80 -29.87 -25.24
N LYS A 55 15.13 -30.04 -25.27
CA LYS A 55 15.81 -31.26 -25.71
C LYS A 55 15.54 -32.48 -24.82
N ASP A 56 15.10 -32.27 -23.59
CA ASP A 56 14.71 -33.31 -22.61
C ASP A 56 13.24 -33.77 -22.75
N GLY A 57 12.48 -33.19 -23.70
CA GLY A 57 11.06 -33.48 -23.90
C GLY A 57 10.10 -32.63 -23.05
N THR A 58 10.60 -31.77 -22.17
CA THR A 58 9.77 -30.79 -21.45
C THR A 58 9.41 -29.60 -22.36
N THR A 59 8.48 -28.74 -21.92
CA THR A 59 8.19 -27.47 -22.62
C THR A 59 8.41 -26.29 -21.68
N VAL A 60 8.93 -25.19 -22.20
CA VAL A 60 9.04 -23.91 -21.48
C VAL A 60 8.12 -22.89 -22.14
N ARG A 61 7.39 -22.16 -21.31
CA ARG A 61 6.56 -21.02 -21.69
C ARG A 61 7.32 -19.73 -21.38
N TYR A 62 7.53 -18.88 -22.39
CA TYR A 62 8.07 -17.53 -22.19
C TYR A 62 6.98 -16.46 -22.21
N PHE A 63 5.88 -16.71 -22.95
CA PHE A 63 4.68 -15.87 -22.96
C PHE A 63 3.43 -16.70 -23.29
N THR A 64 2.26 -16.06 -23.33
CA THR A 64 0.98 -16.70 -23.66
C THR A 64 0.29 -15.95 -24.78
N CYS A 65 -0.14 -16.65 -25.82
CA CYS A 65 -0.99 -16.13 -26.89
C CYS A 65 -1.77 -17.27 -27.55
N ASN A 66 -2.63 -16.92 -28.52
CA ASN A 66 -3.34 -17.91 -29.35
C ASN A 66 -2.37 -18.73 -30.22
N ASP A 67 -2.81 -19.92 -30.63
CA ASP A 67 -2.04 -20.78 -31.52
C ASP A 67 -1.74 -20.08 -32.86
N ASN A 68 -0.48 -20.20 -33.31
CA ASN A 68 0.07 -19.51 -34.47
C ASN A 68 0.17 -17.97 -34.36
N HIS A 69 0.06 -17.35 -33.18
CA HIS A 69 0.34 -15.91 -33.02
C HIS A 69 1.77 -15.63 -32.52
N GLY A 70 2.37 -16.54 -31.75
CA GLY A 70 3.69 -16.35 -31.17
C GLY A 70 4.83 -16.56 -32.16
N LEU A 71 5.79 -15.64 -32.17
CA LEU A 71 6.99 -15.70 -33.00
C LEU A 71 8.22 -15.26 -32.20
N TYR A 72 9.29 -16.05 -32.23
CA TYR A 72 10.60 -15.64 -31.71
C TYR A 72 11.48 -15.13 -32.85
N VAL A 73 12.04 -13.93 -32.68
CA VAL A 73 12.90 -13.25 -33.65
C VAL A 73 14.18 -12.74 -32.99
N ARG A 74 15.19 -12.45 -33.80
CA ARG A 74 16.37 -11.67 -33.36
C ARG A 74 16.07 -10.17 -33.38
N PRO A 75 16.75 -9.35 -32.56
CA PRO A 75 16.70 -7.89 -32.64
C PRO A 75 16.79 -7.33 -34.08
N ALA A 76 17.70 -7.86 -34.89
CA ALA A 76 17.91 -7.45 -36.29
C ALA A 76 16.81 -7.88 -37.30
N GLN A 77 15.77 -8.60 -36.85
CA GLN A 77 14.63 -9.00 -37.67
C GLN A 77 13.37 -8.16 -37.39
N ILE A 78 13.45 -7.22 -36.44
CA ILE A 78 12.43 -6.20 -36.22
C ILE A 78 12.72 -5.06 -37.20
N GLU A 79 11.73 -4.74 -38.03
CA GLU A 79 11.86 -3.76 -39.12
C GLU A 79 11.69 -2.33 -38.60
N SER A 80 10.70 -2.13 -37.70
CA SER A 80 10.48 -0.85 -37.04
C SER A 80 9.74 -1.02 -35.71
N VAL A 81 9.94 -0.04 -34.82
CA VAL A 81 9.09 0.22 -33.66
C VAL A 81 7.99 1.19 -34.08
N ILE A 82 6.74 0.88 -33.73
CA ILE A 82 5.61 1.77 -33.91
C ILE A 82 5.46 2.59 -32.62
N ASN A 83 5.83 3.87 -32.68
CA ASN A 83 5.60 4.82 -31.59
C ASN A 83 4.18 5.40 -31.70
N ASP A 84 3.53 5.68 -30.57
CA ASP A 84 2.07 5.90 -30.43
C ASP A 84 1.46 7.13 -31.15
N LEU A 85 2.24 7.87 -31.94
CA LEU A 85 1.75 8.97 -32.79
C LEU A 85 1.10 8.49 -34.11
N GLN A 86 1.11 7.19 -34.41
CA GLN A 86 0.63 6.67 -35.71
C GLN A 86 -0.36 5.50 -35.60
N THR A 87 -0.97 5.31 -34.44
CA THR A 87 -1.89 4.19 -34.15
C THR A 87 -3.27 4.34 -34.83
N GLU A 88 -3.72 5.57 -35.10
CA GLU A 88 -5.05 5.83 -35.69
C GLU A 88 -5.12 5.73 -37.24
N LEU A 89 -3.99 5.78 -37.96
CA LEU A 89 -4.02 5.84 -39.42
C LEU A 89 -4.17 4.47 -40.10
N VAL A 90 -3.73 3.38 -39.45
CA VAL A 90 -3.70 2.03 -40.04
C VAL A 90 -5.03 1.28 -39.85
N ARG A 91 -5.89 1.72 -38.92
CA ARG A 91 -7.18 1.09 -38.63
C ARG A 91 -8.25 1.34 -39.72
N SER A 92 -8.00 2.31 -40.61
CA SER A 92 -8.98 2.83 -41.56
C SER A 92 -8.81 2.33 -43.01
N THR A 93 -7.78 1.54 -43.32
CA THR A 93 -7.42 1.18 -44.71
C THR A 93 -7.63 -0.29 -45.12
N SER A 94 -8.24 -1.14 -44.28
CA SER A 94 -8.45 -2.56 -44.59
C SER A 94 -9.86 -2.94 -45.09
N ASN A 95 -10.80 -1.99 -45.22
CA ASN A 95 -12.21 -2.25 -45.56
C ASN A 95 -12.68 -1.59 -46.89
N HIS A 96 -11.83 -1.58 -47.92
CA HIS A 96 -12.30 -1.30 -49.28
C HIS A 96 -11.72 -2.25 -50.34
N SER A 97 -12.45 -3.36 -50.56
CA SER A 97 -12.32 -4.21 -51.74
C SER A 97 -13.59 -4.09 -52.58
N ILE A 98 -13.65 -3.05 -53.41
CA ILE A 98 -14.72 -2.94 -54.41
C ILE A 98 -14.48 -3.99 -55.50
N LYS A 99 -15.40 -4.95 -55.61
CA LYS A 99 -15.59 -5.74 -56.85
C LYS A 99 -17.01 -5.56 -57.34
N SER A 100 -17.14 -4.79 -58.42
CA SER A 100 -18.33 -4.67 -59.23
C SER A 100 -18.57 -5.94 -60.06
N GLN A 101 -19.79 -6.48 -60.03
CA GLN A 101 -20.44 -7.07 -61.21
C GLN A 101 -21.96 -7.13 -61.00
N ALA A 102 -22.71 -6.94 -62.08
CA ALA A 102 -24.15 -6.71 -62.06
C ALA A 102 -24.95 -7.93 -62.54
N SER A 103 -26.23 -8.05 -62.12
CA SER A 103 -27.40 -8.16 -63.01
C SER A 103 -28.69 -8.60 -62.27
N SER A 104 -29.80 -7.89 -62.54
CA SER A 104 -31.23 -8.35 -62.62
C SER A 104 -31.67 -9.62 -61.85
N THR A 105 -32.75 -9.62 -61.06
CA THR A 105 -34.16 -9.39 -61.47
C THR A 105 -35.07 -9.20 -60.24
N GLY A 106 -36.21 -8.51 -60.36
CA GLY A 106 -37.13 -8.24 -59.25
C GLY A 106 -38.34 -9.19 -59.14
N SER A 107 -39.01 -9.14 -57.99
CA SER A 107 -40.46 -9.41 -57.79
C SER A 107 -40.89 -8.93 -56.39
N ILE A 108 -42.19 -8.64 -56.23
CA ILE A 108 -42.78 -7.88 -55.10
C ILE A 108 -43.66 -8.82 -54.20
N PRO A 109 -44.59 -8.37 -53.33
CA PRO A 109 -44.65 -8.53 -51.85
C PRO A 109 -45.64 -9.68 -51.41
N PRO A 110 -46.33 -9.77 -50.22
CA PRO A 110 -46.57 -8.81 -49.12
C PRO A 110 -46.57 -9.41 -47.66
N PRO A 111 -47.03 -8.68 -46.60
CA PRO A 111 -46.62 -8.89 -45.21
C PRO A 111 -47.74 -9.31 -44.23
N SER A 112 -47.38 -9.60 -42.98
CA SER A 112 -48.20 -9.51 -41.75
C SER A 112 -47.48 -10.19 -40.57
N ASN A 113 -47.76 -9.97 -39.28
CA ASN A 113 -48.22 -8.79 -38.50
C ASN A 113 -48.11 -9.19 -36.99
N LEU A 114 -48.17 -8.24 -36.05
CA LEU A 114 -48.42 -8.46 -34.59
C LEU A 114 -47.32 -9.20 -33.77
N ALA A 115 -47.05 -8.90 -32.50
CA ALA A 115 -47.42 -7.73 -31.68
C ALA A 115 -46.46 -7.52 -30.49
N VAL A 116 -46.30 -6.24 -30.13
CA VAL A 116 -45.90 -5.69 -28.80
C VAL A 116 -47.06 -5.94 -27.77
N PRO A 117 -47.02 -5.61 -26.44
CA PRO A 117 -46.14 -4.62 -25.78
C PRO A 117 -45.72 -4.84 -24.28
N ARG A 118 -44.73 -4.04 -23.82
CA ARG A 118 -44.68 -3.14 -22.61
C ARG A 118 -45.12 -3.66 -21.20
N THR A 119 -44.74 -3.10 -20.03
CA THR A 119 -43.75 -2.10 -19.51
C THR A 119 -43.81 -2.11 -17.97
N SER A 120 -42.72 -1.77 -17.26
CA SER A 120 -42.67 -1.18 -15.87
C SER A 120 -43.34 -1.98 -14.71
N THR A 121 -42.94 -1.93 -13.43
CA THR A 121 -42.21 -0.95 -12.60
C THR A 121 -41.66 -1.63 -11.32
N LEU A 122 -40.68 -1.02 -10.62
CA LEU A 122 -40.34 -1.30 -9.20
C LEU A 122 -41.49 -0.84 -8.25
N PRO A 123 -41.60 -1.21 -6.93
CA PRO A 123 -40.48 -1.38 -5.96
C PRO A 123 -40.65 -2.34 -4.73
N ALA A 124 -39.64 -2.28 -3.83
CA ALA A 124 -39.68 -2.44 -2.36
C ALA A 124 -39.56 -3.83 -1.65
N LYS A 125 -38.83 -3.80 -0.51
CA LYS A 125 -38.65 -4.85 0.53
C LYS A 125 -39.84 -4.88 1.51
N PRO A 126 -40.09 -5.99 2.27
CA PRO A 126 -39.58 -6.04 3.65
C PRO A 126 -39.12 -7.42 4.19
N SER A 127 -38.20 -7.35 5.16
CA SER A 127 -37.97 -8.17 6.38
C SER A 127 -38.54 -9.61 6.57
N GLY A 128 -37.69 -10.54 7.08
CA GLY A 128 -38.13 -11.44 8.17
C GLY A 128 -37.54 -12.86 8.33
N LEU A 129 -36.63 -13.03 9.31
CA LEU A 129 -36.52 -14.17 10.27
C LEU A 129 -35.85 -15.54 9.93
N ARG A 130 -34.77 -15.80 10.72
CA ARG A 130 -34.41 -17.02 11.51
C ARG A 130 -33.49 -18.17 10.97
N ALA A 131 -32.30 -18.19 11.59
CA ALA A 131 -31.40 -19.27 12.13
C ALA A 131 -32.00 -20.69 12.39
N PRO A 132 -31.21 -21.78 12.63
CA PRO A 132 -29.84 -21.88 13.25
C PRO A 132 -28.79 -22.72 12.46
N VAL A 133 -27.46 -22.60 12.64
CA VAL A 133 -26.53 -22.88 13.78
C VAL A 133 -26.48 -24.34 14.25
N SER A 134 -25.31 -25.00 14.08
CA SER A 134 -24.76 -26.07 14.94
C SER A 134 -23.27 -26.31 14.68
N ASN A 135 -22.49 -26.57 15.74
CA ASN A 135 -21.03 -26.83 15.71
C ASN A 135 -20.69 -28.30 15.46
N ALA A 136 -19.45 -28.60 15.04
CA ALA A 136 -18.76 -29.85 15.39
C ALA A 136 -17.22 -29.72 15.34
N VAL A 137 -16.54 -30.23 16.38
CA VAL A 137 -15.08 -30.42 16.50
C VAL A 137 -14.82 -31.91 16.70
N PRO A 138 -13.74 -32.50 16.14
CA PRO A 138 -12.95 -33.42 16.98
C PRO A 138 -11.43 -33.54 16.70
N LYS A 139 -10.67 -33.54 17.81
CA LYS A 139 -9.56 -34.44 18.20
C LYS A 139 -8.14 -34.41 17.56
N ARG A 140 -7.16 -34.39 18.48
CA ARG A 140 -5.76 -34.89 18.46
C ARG A 140 -5.65 -36.40 18.11
N PRO A 141 -4.50 -36.91 17.60
CA PRO A 141 -3.28 -37.24 18.39
C PRO A 141 -1.98 -36.73 17.71
N GLY A 142 -0.75 -36.93 18.21
CA GLY A 142 -0.25 -37.69 19.35
C GLY A 142 1.22 -37.37 19.67
N LEU A 143 1.77 -38.04 20.68
CA LEU A 143 3.10 -37.81 21.27
C LEU A 143 4.23 -38.45 20.41
N ASN A 144 5.43 -37.86 20.40
CA ASN A 144 6.66 -38.65 20.28
C ASN A 144 7.86 -37.94 20.94
N ARG A 145 8.60 -38.70 21.75
CA ARG A 145 9.76 -38.29 22.55
C ARG A 145 10.97 -39.07 22.04
N THR A 146 12.09 -38.41 21.78
CA THR A 146 13.35 -39.12 21.53
C THR A 146 14.51 -38.38 22.17
N THR A 147 15.22 -39.09 23.03
CA THR A 147 16.40 -38.67 23.77
C THR A 147 17.66 -39.03 22.99
N GLN A 148 18.66 -38.15 22.97
CA GLN A 148 20.08 -38.54 23.10
C GLN A 148 20.96 -37.32 23.42
N SER A 149 22.17 -37.57 23.91
CA SER A 149 23.02 -36.63 24.67
C SER A 149 24.45 -36.60 24.11
N SER A 150 25.29 -35.70 24.67
CA SER A 150 26.76 -35.57 24.48
C SER A 150 27.26 -35.21 23.07
N SER A 151 28.38 -34.48 22.89
CA SER A 151 29.15 -33.57 23.76
C SER A 151 30.13 -32.76 22.88
N ASP A 152 30.70 -31.67 23.40
CA ASP A 152 32.14 -31.32 23.35
C ASP A 152 32.42 -29.80 23.39
N ILE A 153 33.46 -29.42 24.15
CA ILE A 153 33.95 -28.03 24.39
C ILE A 153 35.48 -28.04 24.18
N PRO A 154 36.08 -26.96 23.66
CA PRO A 154 37.02 -26.15 24.47
C PRO A 154 36.67 -24.64 24.36
N ALA A 155 36.64 -23.83 25.43
CA ALA A 155 37.77 -23.29 26.21
C ALA A 155 38.77 -22.48 25.34
N ALA A 156 39.21 -21.25 25.67
CA ALA A 156 38.89 -20.27 26.73
C ALA A 156 39.49 -18.88 26.34
N VAL A 157 39.33 -17.82 27.17
CA VAL A 157 40.37 -16.82 27.57
C VAL A 157 39.81 -15.43 27.97
N ALA A 158 40.24 -14.99 29.17
CA ALA A 158 40.45 -13.64 29.72
C ALA A 158 39.35 -12.53 29.71
N VAL A 159 38.91 -12.28 30.95
CA VAL A 159 38.36 -11.05 31.56
C VAL A 159 39.29 -9.82 31.42
N GLU A 160 38.72 -8.62 31.21
CA GLU A 160 39.07 -7.43 32.02
C GLU A 160 37.92 -6.40 32.15
N LYS A 161 38.10 -5.43 33.05
CA LYS A 161 37.04 -4.71 33.79
C LYS A 161 37.39 -3.24 33.97
N ILE A 162 36.48 -2.31 33.68
CA ILE A 162 36.52 -0.90 34.15
C ILE A 162 35.11 -0.40 34.48
N SER A 163 35.00 0.43 35.51
CA SER A 163 33.76 1.05 36.02
C SER A 163 33.73 2.58 35.73
N PRO A 164 32.57 3.26 35.81
CA PRO A 164 32.42 4.64 35.33
C PRO A 164 32.56 5.71 36.44
N PRO A 165 32.61 7.01 36.06
CA PRO A 165 32.27 8.09 36.99
C PRO A 165 31.33 9.20 36.43
N LYS A 166 30.29 9.49 37.23
CA LYS A 166 29.78 10.80 37.69
C LYS A 166 29.15 11.86 36.72
N GLU A 167 27.87 12.09 37.02
CA GLU A 167 27.14 13.37 37.23
C GLU A 167 27.80 14.73 36.91
N GLU A 168 27.02 15.62 36.26
CA GLU A 168 26.62 16.90 36.87
C GLU A 168 25.36 17.50 36.17
N VAL A 169 24.33 17.90 36.94
CA VAL A 169 23.16 18.66 36.45
C VAL A 169 22.77 19.69 37.52
N LYS A 170 22.51 20.94 37.13
CA LYS A 170 22.24 22.06 38.05
C LYS A 170 20.95 22.83 37.72
N SER A 171 20.00 22.79 38.67
CA SER A 171 18.98 23.80 39.05
C SER A 171 18.19 24.53 37.94
N THR A 172 16.85 24.47 37.90
CA THR A 172 15.89 25.35 38.64
C THR A 172 14.44 25.07 38.13
N ALA A 173 13.32 25.45 38.75
CA ALA A 173 12.95 25.80 40.13
C ALA A 173 11.39 25.80 40.30
N THR A 174 10.88 25.86 41.53
CA THR A 174 9.44 25.92 41.93
C THR A 174 9.00 27.33 42.37
N PRO A 175 7.70 27.70 42.38
CA PRO A 175 6.75 27.39 43.49
C PRO A 175 5.29 27.13 43.00
N SER A 176 4.22 26.94 43.79
CA SER A 176 3.93 27.13 45.23
C SER A 176 2.83 26.16 45.75
N SER A 177 2.58 26.12 47.06
CA SER A 177 1.71 25.15 47.76
C SER A 177 0.46 25.75 48.44
N GLN A 178 -0.54 24.89 48.67
CA GLN A 178 -1.51 24.90 49.78
C GLN A 178 -1.84 23.42 50.11
N ALA A 179 -2.14 22.96 51.34
CA ALA A 179 -1.87 23.45 52.70
C ALA A 179 -2.12 22.27 53.70
N GLN A 180 -1.37 22.21 54.82
CA GLN A 180 -1.71 21.73 56.20
C GLN A 180 -2.52 20.40 56.40
N SER A 181 -2.38 19.57 57.44
CA SER A 181 -1.47 19.36 58.60
C SER A 181 -1.92 18.01 59.25
N VAL A 182 -1.16 17.25 60.06
CA VAL A 182 -0.80 17.50 61.49
C VAL A 182 0.19 16.44 62.04
N THR A 183 0.99 16.82 63.05
CA THR A 183 1.55 16.03 64.20
C THR A 183 2.15 14.61 64.04
N SER A 184 3.16 14.14 64.81
CA SER A 184 4.34 14.72 65.49
C SER A 184 4.99 13.62 66.38
N MET A 185 6.26 13.25 66.18
CA MET A 185 7.08 12.51 67.16
C MET A 185 8.59 12.85 67.01
N PRO A 186 9.38 12.88 68.11
CA PRO A 186 10.81 13.21 68.09
C PRO A 186 11.74 11.98 68.00
N PRO A 187 13.03 12.17 67.64
CA PRO A 187 14.04 11.11 67.58
C PRO A 187 14.73 10.82 68.93
N PRO A 188 15.47 9.70 69.07
CA PRO A 188 16.08 9.29 70.34
C PRO A 188 17.57 9.66 70.51
N ALA A 189 17.98 9.65 71.79
CA ALA A 189 19.33 9.42 72.33
C ALA A 189 20.44 10.50 72.19
N ALA A 190 20.88 10.99 73.36
CA ALA A 190 22.28 11.35 73.64
C ALA A 190 22.59 11.04 75.12
N ILE A 191 23.78 10.49 75.38
CA ILE A 191 24.25 10.05 76.71
C ILE A 191 25.12 11.15 77.33
N PRO A 192 25.00 11.46 78.64
CA PRO A 192 26.05 12.15 79.41
C PRO A 192 26.84 11.17 80.32
N PRO A 193 28.08 11.52 80.71
CA PRO A 193 29.01 10.58 81.34
C PRO A 193 28.92 10.51 82.87
N ILE A 194 29.59 9.48 83.39
CA ILE A 194 29.87 9.24 84.81
C ILE A 194 30.75 10.38 85.37
N ASP A 195 30.48 10.83 86.59
CA ASP A 195 31.55 11.28 87.48
C ASP A 195 31.28 10.92 88.95
N SER A 196 32.34 10.91 89.76
CA SER A 196 32.43 10.21 91.04
C SER A 196 32.24 11.15 92.24
N ASN A 197 31.74 10.64 93.37
CA ASN A 197 32.46 10.74 94.66
C ASN A 197 31.86 9.96 95.83
N HIS A 198 32.75 9.61 96.78
CA HIS A 198 32.49 8.83 97.99
C HIS A 198 31.71 9.56 99.09
N ALA A 199 30.95 8.79 99.88
CA ALA A 199 31.01 8.86 101.34
C ALA A 199 30.65 7.52 101.99
N VAL A 200 31.53 6.99 102.86
CA VAL A 200 31.34 5.73 103.59
C VAL A 200 30.63 5.97 104.92
N LYS A 201 29.58 5.19 105.24
CA LYS A 201 29.29 4.77 106.63
C LYS A 201 28.79 3.32 106.68
N LYS A 202 29.47 2.49 107.47
CA LYS A 202 28.99 1.15 107.86
C LYS A 202 27.83 1.28 108.85
N SER A 203 26.85 0.39 108.73
CA SER A 203 26.10 -0.14 109.89
C SER A 203 25.79 -1.62 109.65
N ILE A 204 25.82 -2.42 110.70
CA ILE A 204 25.56 -3.87 110.69
C ILE A 204 24.23 -4.09 111.39
N GLY A 205 23.30 -4.88 110.83
CA GLY A 205 22.18 -5.41 111.62
C GLY A 205 20.89 -5.80 110.89
N SER A 206 20.56 -7.10 110.97
CA SER A 206 19.21 -7.71 111.11
C SER A 206 18.12 -7.57 110.02
N THR A 207 18.07 -8.55 109.11
CA THR A 207 17.02 -9.59 109.07
C THR A 207 15.52 -9.19 109.13
N LEU A 208 15.04 -8.23 108.33
CA LEU A 208 13.58 -7.93 108.23
C LEU A 208 13.02 -7.68 106.80
N GLU A 209 13.79 -7.87 105.72
CA GLU A 209 13.45 -7.37 104.37
C GLU A 209 12.75 -8.36 103.41
N SER A 210 12.35 -9.56 103.85
CA SER A 210 11.89 -10.61 102.91
C SER A 210 10.52 -10.38 102.28
N SER A 211 9.62 -9.60 102.89
CA SER A 211 8.25 -9.39 102.38
C SER A 211 8.17 -8.30 101.31
N ASP A 212 8.75 -7.12 101.56
CA ASP A 212 8.76 -6.01 100.59
C ASP A 212 9.63 -6.33 99.36
N SER A 213 10.72 -7.09 99.55
CA SER A 213 11.53 -7.60 98.44
C SER A 213 10.74 -8.56 97.54
N GLN A 214 9.87 -9.40 98.11
CA GLN A 214 9.02 -10.29 97.31
C GLN A 214 7.88 -9.54 96.61
N GLN A 215 7.27 -8.53 97.23
CA GLN A 215 6.24 -7.70 96.59
C GLN A 215 6.81 -6.85 95.44
N THR A 216 7.99 -6.28 95.60
CA THR A 216 8.67 -5.52 94.52
C THR A 216 9.10 -6.42 93.36
N ILE A 217 9.62 -7.63 93.63
CA ILE A 217 9.90 -8.63 92.58
C ILE A 217 8.61 -9.05 91.85
N ALA A 218 7.50 -9.26 92.55
CA ALA A 218 6.21 -9.57 91.93
C ALA A 218 5.68 -8.42 91.05
N SER A 219 5.80 -7.17 91.53
CA SER A 219 5.45 -5.97 90.76
C SER A 219 6.29 -5.85 89.49
N LEU A 220 7.61 -6.08 89.57
CA LEU A 220 8.50 -6.07 88.41
C LEU A 220 8.18 -7.19 87.41
N LYS A 221 7.84 -8.40 87.88
CA LYS A 221 7.40 -9.50 87.01
C LYS A 221 6.12 -9.16 86.24
N ASN A 222 5.11 -8.61 86.91
CA ASN A 222 3.88 -8.16 86.23
C ASN A 222 4.18 -7.06 85.21
N LYS A 223 5.12 -6.15 85.51
CA LYS A 223 5.53 -5.07 84.61
C LYS A 223 6.31 -5.57 83.39
N ILE A 224 7.11 -6.63 83.56
CA ILE A 224 7.77 -7.34 82.45
C ILE A 224 6.72 -7.99 81.55
N ILE A 225 5.71 -8.67 82.12
CA ILE A 225 4.60 -9.29 81.36
C ILE A 225 3.81 -8.24 80.56
N ASP A 226 3.40 -7.12 81.19
CA ASP A 226 2.75 -5.99 80.51
C ASP A 226 3.61 -5.44 79.35
N GLN A 227 4.93 -5.35 79.55
CA GLN A 227 5.87 -4.90 78.51
C GLN A 227 6.03 -5.93 77.38
N GLU A 228 6.05 -7.23 77.70
CA GLU A 228 6.05 -8.33 76.73
C GLU A 228 4.77 -8.29 75.86
N GLU A 229 3.59 -8.11 76.48
CA GLU A 229 2.31 -7.99 75.76
C GLU A 229 2.25 -6.74 74.87
N GLN A 230 2.78 -5.59 75.35
CA GLN A 230 2.92 -4.39 74.51
C GLN A 230 3.88 -4.63 73.34
N ILE A 231 5.00 -5.31 73.55
CA ILE A 231 5.96 -5.65 72.48
C ILE A 231 5.29 -6.60 71.47
N GLN A 232 4.59 -7.64 71.90
CA GLN A 232 3.85 -8.52 70.98
C GLN A 232 2.77 -7.78 70.19
N THR A 233 2.04 -6.86 70.83
CA THR A 233 1.03 -6.03 70.16
C THR A 233 1.65 -5.11 69.12
N LEU A 234 2.81 -4.51 69.42
CA LEU A 234 3.58 -3.69 68.47
C LEU A 234 4.17 -4.51 67.31
N ILE A 235 4.62 -5.74 67.58
CA ILE A 235 5.09 -6.67 66.53
C ILE A 235 3.94 -7.07 65.61
N LYS A 236 2.77 -7.42 66.17
CA LYS A 236 1.58 -7.72 65.36
C LYS A 236 1.19 -6.52 64.50
N LYS A 237 1.10 -5.32 65.09
CA LYS A 237 0.79 -4.10 64.34
C LYS A 237 1.79 -3.83 63.22
N ARG A 238 3.10 -4.00 63.45
CA ARG A 238 4.12 -3.89 62.40
C ARG A 238 3.97 -4.93 61.30
N ARG A 239 3.53 -6.16 61.61
CA ARG A 239 3.22 -7.18 60.60
C ARG A 239 2.02 -6.76 59.74
N ASP A 240 0.92 -6.35 60.39
CA ASP A 240 -0.31 -5.94 59.71
C ASP A 240 -0.08 -4.68 58.84
N ASP A 241 0.78 -3.75 59.28
CA ASP A 241 1.15 -2.56 58.51
C ASP A 241 2.11 -2.89 57.34
N LEU A 242 3.02 -3.88 57.49
CA LEU A 242 3.85 -4.39 56.39
C LEU A 242 3.00 -5.07 55.30
N GLU A 243 1.96 -5.80 55.69
CA GLU A 243 1.06 -6.48 54.76
C GLU A 243 0.23 -5.48 53.93
N LYS A 244 -0.28 -4.41 54.57
CA LYS A 244 -0.92 -3.28 53.87
C LYS A 244 0.02 -2.57 52.90
N ILE A 245 1.31 -2.43 53.24
CA ILE A 245 2.30 -1.83 52.33
C ILE A 245 2.47 -2.70 51.08
N LYS A 246 2.57 -4.03 51.22
CA LYS A 246 2.64 -4.96 50.07
C LYS A 246 1.38 -4.91 49.20
N GLU A 247 0.20 -4.80 49.79
CA GLU A 247 -1.05 -4.67 49.04
C GLU A 247 -1.18 -3.30 48.34
N PHE A 248 -0.67 -2.23 48.96
CA PHE A 248 -0.54 -0.92 48.33
C PHE A 248 0.46 -0.94 47.16
N GLU A 249 1.59 -1.62 47.28
CA GLU A 249 2.55 -1.82 46.17
C GLU A 249 1.94 -2.62 45.02
N ARG A 250 1.18 -3.68 45.31
CA ARG A 250 0.48 -4.49 44.32
C ARG A 250 -0.58 -3.69 43.55
N THR A 251 -1.39 -2.89 44.25
CA THR A 251 -2.41 -2.04 43.64
C THR A 251 -1.80 -0.86 42.88
N LYS A 252 -0.67 -0.30 43.34
CA LYS A 252 0.11 0.69 42.60
C LYS A 252 0.63 0.13 41.26
N LEU A 253 1.17 -1.10 41.25
CA LEU A 253 1.63 -1.76 40.02
C LEU A 253 0.48 -1.97 39.02
N GLN A 254 -0.70 -2.40 39.50
CA GLN A 254 -1.90 -2.51 38.67
C GLN A 254 -2.34 -1.15 38.10
N LEU A 255 -2.22 -0.07 38.87
CA LEU A 255 -2.53 1.28 38.40
C LEU A 255 -1.59 1.74 37.28
N ASP A 256 -0.27 1.50 37.40
CA ASP A 256 0.70 1.83 36.35
C ASP A 256 0.47 1.02 35.07
N GLN A 257 0.11 -0.26 35.17
CA GLN A 257 -0.30 -1.09 34.03
C GLN A 257 -1.54 -0.51 33.34
N LEU A 258 -2.59 -0.16 34.10
CA LEU A 258 -3.80 0.46 33.56
C LEU A 258 -3.55 1.85 32.95
N GLN A 259 -2.63 2.65 33.50
CA GLN A 259 -2.22 3.92 32.91
C GLN A 259 -1.47 3.72 31.59
N THR A 260 -0.67 2.66 31.48
CA THR A 260 0.04 2.30 30.25
C THR A 260 -0.93 1.87 29.16
N TYR A 261 -1.83 0.92 29.45
CA TYR A 261 -2.90 0.52 28.52
C TYR A 261 -3.81 1.69 28.11
N LYS A 262 -4.10 2.63 29.03
CA LYS A 262 -4.84 3.86 28.70
C LYS A 262 -4.08 4.71 27.69
N ARG A 263 -2.76 4.90 27.86
CA ARG A 263 -1.94 5.68 26.93
C ARG A 263 -1.89 5.02 25.55
N GLU A 264 -1.61 3.72 25.49
CA GLU A 264 -1.62 2.93 24.26
C GLU A 264 -2.97 3.01 23.53
N ALA A 265 -4.09 2.90 24.26
CA ALA A 265 -5.42 3.05 23.68
C ALA A 265 -5.68 4.47 23.15
N GLN A 266 -5.19 5.51 23.84
CA GLN A 266 -5.30 6.90 23.37
C GLN A 266 -4.45 7.13 22.10
N ASP A 267 -3.24 6.58 22.04
CA ASP A 267 -2.38 6.65 20.85
C ASP A 267 -3.00 5.89 19.68
N ARG A 268 -3.60 4.72 19.93
CA ARG A 268 -4.34 3.93 18.93
C ARG A 268 -5.56 4.68 18.37
N ILE A 269 -6.30 5.40 19.23
CA ILE A 269 -7.42 6.25 18.81
C ILE A 269 -6.92 7.42 17.94
N LYS A 270 -5.79 8.04 18.30
CA LYS A 270 -5.17 9.11 17.51
C LYS A 270 -4.73 8.60 16.13
N GLU A 271 -4.02 7.48 16.08
CA GLU A 271 -3.58 6.80 14.84
C GLU A 271 -4.77 6.48 13.91
N LEU A 272 -5.88 5.97 14.47
CA LEU A 272 -7.08 5.65 13.71
C LEU A 272 -7.80 6.91 13.18
N ASN A 273 -7.84 7.99 13.97
CA ASN A 273 -8.41 9.27 13.52
C ASN A 273 -7.58 9.91 12.41
N GLU A 274 -6.24 9.87 12.51
CA GLU A 274 -5.34 10.36 11.46
C GLU A 274 -5.50 9.55 10.16
N LYS A 275 -5.63 8.21 10.26
CA LYS A 275 -5.93 7.34 9.11
C LYS A 275 -7.31 7.61 8.50
N LEU A 276 -8.33 7.85 9.31
CA LEU A 276 -9.67 8.21 8.84
C LEU A 276 -9.63 9.52 8.06
N GLN A 277 -8.98 10.56 8.60
CA GLN A 277 -8.83 11.86 7.95
C GLN A 277 -8.05 11.75 6.62
N GLN A 278 -7.01 10.93 6.56
CA GLN A 278 -6.27 10.66 5.31
C GLN A 278 -7.16 9.99 4.26
N GLN A 279 -8.00 9.02 4.64
CA GLN A 279 -8.93 8.39 3.70
C GLN A 279 -10.06 9.33 3.26
N GLU A 280 -10.58 10.19 4.15
CA GLU A 280 -11.56 11.22 3.78
C GLU A 280 -10.96 12.22 2.78
N HIS A 281 -9.69 12.63 2.95
CA HIS A 281 -8.98 13.48 1.99
C HIS A 281 -8.84 12.78 0.62
N ALA A 282 -8.38 11.52 0.60
CA ALA A 282 -8.23 10.76 -0.64
C ALA A 282 -9.58 10.51 -1.37
N LEU A 283 -10.66 10.28 -0.61
CA LEU A 283 -12.02 10.18 -1.16
C LEU A 283 -12.52 11.52 -1.72
N LYS A 284 -12.13 12.65 -1.11
CA LYS A 284 -12.41 13.98 -1.64
C LYS A 284 -11.62 14.25 -2.93
N ASP A 285 -10.31 14.03 -2.93
CA ASP A 285 -9.46 14.25 -4.11
C ASP A 285 -9.92 13.42 -5.32
N THR A 286 -10.30 12.15 -5.10
CA THR A 286 -10.85 11.30 -6.16
C THR A 286 -12.22 11.79 -6.63
N ARG A 287 -13.10 12.23 -5.72
CA ARG A 287 -14.38 12.84 -6.07
C ARG A 287 -14.23 14.12 -6.88
N ASP A 288 -13.29 14.98 -6.53
CA ASP A 288 -13.04 16.25 -7.20
C ASP A 288 -12.43 16.01 -8.61
N ARG A 289 -11.56 15.00 -8.77
CA ARG A 289 -11.13 14.52 -10.11
C ARG A 289 -12.30 13.99 -10.95
N PHE A 290 -13.21 13.20 -10.37
CA PHE A 290 -14.41 12.73 -11.08
C PHE A 290 -15.38 13.87 -11.44
N ALA A 291 -15.41 14.96 -10.68
CA ALA A 291 -16.14 16.17 -11.05
C ALA A 291 -15.48 16.85 -12.26
N ALA A 292 -14.16 17.08 -12.23
CA ALA A 292 -13.42 17.66 -13.35
C ALA A 292 -13.60 16.87 -14.66
N TYR A 293 -13.48 15.53 -14.61
CA TYR A 293 -13.73 14.69 -15.79
C TYR A 293 -15.18 14.73 -16.29
N ARG A 294 -16.16 14.96 -15.41
CA ARG A 294 -17.56 15.15 -15.82
C ARG A 294 -17.72 16.50 -16.54
N ASP A 295 -17.12 17.55 -16.01
CA ASP A 295 -17.23 18.89 -16.58
C ASP A 295 -16.52 18.92 -17.96
N GLU A 296 -15.33 18.31 -18.08
CA GLU A 296 -14.65 18.08 -19.37
C GLU A 296 -15.51 17.26 -20.34
N MET A 297 -16.20 16.22 -19.87
CA MET A 297 -17.13 15.45 -20.71
C MET A 297 -18.26 16.34 -21.23
N THR A 298 -18.90 17.14 -20.38
CA THR A 298 -19.97 18.07 -20.83
C THR A 298 -19.46 19.11 -21.82
N ASP A 299 -18.23 19.60 -21.65
CA ASP A 299 -17.58 20.49 -22.64
C ASP A 299 -17.30 19.78 -23.98
N THR A 300 -17.04 18.47 -23.97
CA THR A 300 -16.93 17.68 -25.21
C THR A 300 -18.28 17.41 -25.85
N GLU A 301 -19.33 17.17 -25.07
CA GLU A 301 -20.71 16.99 -25.56
C GLU A 301 -21.19 18.26 -26.27
N VAL A 302 -21.08 19.43 -25.63
CA VAL A 302 -21.43 20.73 -26.25
C VAL A 302 -20.60 21.01 -27.53
N ARG A 303 -19.33 20.59 -27.55
CA ARG A 303 -18.48 20.72 -28.75
C ARG A 303 -18.94 19.81 -29.89
N ILE A 304 -19.39 18.59 -29.58
CA ILE A 304 -19.96 17.65 -30.56
C ILE A 304 -21.28 18.22 -31.12
N GLU A 305 -22.15 18.78 -30.28
CA GLU A 305 -23.39 19.44 -30.71
C GLU A 305 -23.12 20.63 -31.64
N SER A 306 -22.13 21.48 -31.32
CA SER A 306 -21.72 22.59 -32.19
C SER A 306 -21.20 22.10 -33.55
N LEU A 307 -20.36 21.05 -33.56
CA LEU A 307 -19.82 20.49 -34.81
C LEU A 307 -20.88 19.78 -35.66
N ALA A 308 -21.92 19.20 -35.02
CA ALA A 308 -23.06 18.62 -35.73
C ALA A 308 -23.89 19.70 -36.44
N LEU A 309 -24.13 20.85 -35.80
CA LEU A 309 -24.77 22.01 -36.42
C LEU A 309 -23.96 22.58 -37.59
N ASP A 310 -22.63 22.71 -37.43
CA ASP A 310 -21.75 23.17 -38.51
C ASP A 310 -21.76 22.20 -39.72
N LEU A 311 -21.86 20.90 -39.47
CA LEU A 311 -22.01 19.88 -40.52
C LEU A 311 -23.37 20.00 -41.23
N GLU A 312 -24.48 20.09 -40.50
CA GLU A 312 -25.83 20.24 -41.07
C GLU A 312 -25.92 21.50 -41.97
N MET A 313 -25.38 22.64 -41.50
CA MET A 313 -25.28 23.87 -42.29
C MET A 313 -24.36 23.75 -43.52
N ALA A 314 -23.36 22.86 -43.50
CA ALA A 314 -22.49 22.60 -44.65
C ALA A 314 -23.16 21.68 -45.67
N GLU A 315 -23.92 20.68 -45.20
CA GLU A 315 -24.72 19.78 -46.04
C GLU A 315 -25.85 20.52 -46.76
N GLU A 316 -26.60 21.41 -46.08
CA GLU A 316 -27.63 22.25 -46.70
C GLU A 316 -27.05 23.18 -47.80
N LYS A 317 -25.88 23.76 -47.57
CA LYS A 317 -25.16 24.58 -48.57
C LYS A 317 -24.70 23.73 -49.75
N LEU A 318 -24.23 22.51 -49.51
CA LEU A 318 -23.85 21.58 -50.58
C LEU A 318 -25.08 21.22 -51.42
N GLU A 319 -26.21 20.87 -50.81
CA GLU A 319 -27.47 20.58 -51.51
C GLU A 319 -27.97 21.78 -52.31
N THR A 320 -27.89 23.00 -51.75
CA THR A 320 -28.24 24.23 -52.46
C THR A 320 -27.36 24.41 -53.71
N ILE A 321 -26.04 24.28 -53.58
CA ILE A 321 -25.09 24.43 -54.70
C ILE A 321 -25.25 23.31 -55.73
N THR A 322 -25.58 22.08 -55.34
CA THR A 322 -25.82 20.99 -56.31
C THR A 322 -27.13 21.20 -57.07
N SER A 323 -28.18 21.70 -56.40
CA SER A 323 -29.43 22.12 -57.05
C SER A 323 -29.21 23.27 -58.04
N GLU A 324 -28.48 24.32 -57.64
CA GLU A 324 -28.12 25.42 -58.54
C GLU A 324 -27.34 24.93 -59.76
N ASN A 325 -26.33 24.06 -59.57
CA ASN A 325 -25.58 23.46 -60.68
C ASN A 325 -26.46 22.64 -61.62
N ALA A 326 -27.43 21.87 -61.10
CA ALA A 326 -28.37 21.13 -61.93
C ALA A 326 -29.23 22.07 -62.81
N THR A 327 -29.77 23.16 -62.23
CA THR A 327 -30.53 24.15 -63.02
C THR A 327 -29.67 24.91 -64.03
N LEU A 328 -28.37 25.06 -63.78
CA LEU A 328 -27.42 25.67 -64.72
C LEU A 328 -27.01 24.69 -65.83
N GLN A 329 -26.94 23.40 -65.54
CA GLN A 329 -26.74 22.35 -66.54
C GLN A 329 -27.94 22.23 -67.48
N GLU A 330 -29.17 22.22 -66.96
CA GLU A 330 -30.39 22.22 -67.77
C GLU A 330 -30.42 23.42 -68.74
N LYS A 331 -30.20 24.64 -68.25
CA LYS A 331 -30.11 25.86 -69.08
C LYS A 331 -28.96 25.82 -70.10
N PHE A 332 -27.86 25.15 -69.78
CA PHE A 332 -26.75 24.98 -70.71
C PHE A 332 -27.12 23.99 -71.83
N GLU A 333 -27.82 22.90 -71.51
CA GLU A 333 -28.35 21.95 -72.49
C GLU A 333 -29.40 22.60 -73.40
N GLU A 334 -30.32 23.41 -72.83
CA GLU A 334 -31.28 24.22 -73.60
C GLU A 334 -30.56 25.16 -74.59
N ALA A 335 -29.61 25.97 -74.12
CA ALA A 335 -28.86 26.90 -74.96
C ALA A 335 -27.98 26.20 -76.02
N GLN A 336 -27.49 24.99 -75.72
CA GLN A 336 -26.74 24.18 -76.65
C GLN A 336 -27.65 23.63 -77.77
N LEU A 337 -28.87 23.20 -77.45
CA LEU A 337 -29.89 22.79 -78.43
C LEU A 337 -30.32 23.97 -79.32
N GLU A 338 -30.58 25.15 -78.74
CA GLU A 338 -30.87 26.37 -79.52
C GLU A 338 -29.73 26.70 -80.50
N LEU A 339 -28.48 26.65 -80.03
CA LEU A 339 -27.31 26.91 -80.86
C LEU A 339 -27.18 25.92 -82.02
N ASP A 340 -27.46 24.64 -81.78
CA ASP A 340 -27.36 23.60 -82.82
C ASP A 340 -28.52 23.67 -83.83
N ILE A 341 -29.70 24.13 -83.43
CA ILE A 341 -30.79 24.53 -84.33
C ILE A 341 -30.36 25.71 -85.21
N ILE A 342 -29.87 26.80 -84.60
CA ILE A 342 -29.43 28.00 -85.32
C ILE A 342 -28.29 27.69 -86.30
N LYS A 343 -27.33 26.83 -85.94
CA LYS A 343 -26.29 26.36 -86.88
C LYS A 343 -26.92 25.63 -88.06
N GLY A 344 -27.87 24.73 -87.82
CA GLY A 344 -28.59 24.03 -88.89
C GLY A 344 -29.32 24.99 -89.84
N GLU A 345 -29.98 26.00 -89.29
CA GLU A 345 -30.66 27.06 -90.06
C GLU A 345 -29.69 27.92 -90.88
N ILE A 346 -28.55 28.34 -90.31
CA ILE A 346 -27.49 29.09 -91.01
C ILE A 346 -26.87 28.24 -92.12
N GLN A 347 -26.69 26.94 -91.89
CA GLN A 347 -26.11 26.00 -92.84
C GLN A 347 -27.08 25.66 -94.00
N LEU A 348 -28.39 25.87 -93.82
CA LEU A 348 -29.42 25.82 -94.85
C LEU A 348 -29.58 27.16 -95.59
N ASN A 349 -29.53 28.30 -94.90
CA ASN A 349 -29.70 29.64 -95.46
C ASN A 349 -28.36 30.34 -95.71
N GLY A 350 -27.66 29.95 -96.78
CA GLY A 350 -26.41 30.57 -97.21
C GLY A 350 -26.57 32.04 -97.63
N SER A 351 -26.41 32.97 -96.68
CA SER A 351 -26.36 34.43 -96.93
C SER A 351 -25.17 35.06 -96.19
N ASN A 352 -24.03 35.14 -96.89
CA ASN A 352 -22.73 35.56 -96.34
C ASN A 352 -22.64 37.03 -95.84
N GLN A 353 -23.69 37.84 -96.02
CA GLN A 353 -23.65 39.27 -95.67
C GLN A 353 -24.22 39.56 -94.28
N VAL A 354 -25.21 38.78 -93.84
CA VAL A 354 -25.70 38.80 -92.44
C VAL A 354 -24.72 38.07 -91.51
N ALA A 355 -23.99 37.09 -92.05
CA ALA A 355 -22.98 36.33 -91.32
C ALA A 355 -21.89 37.22 -90.67
N ASN A 356 -21.43 38.28 -91.34
CA ASN A 356 -20.38 39.16 -90.80
C ASN A 356 -20.86 40.05 -89.64
N ASP A 357 -22.08 40.59 -89.71
CA ASP A 357 -22.66 41.40 -88.62
C ASP A 357 -23.02 40.53 -87.40
N ILE A 358 -23.46 39.28 -87.63
CA ILE A 358 -23.63 38.29 -86.57
C ILE A 358 -22.27 37.90 -85.99
N GLN A 359 -21.25 37.65 -86.82
CA GLN A 359 -19.91 37.28 -86.37
C GLN A 359 -19.30 38.38 -85.49
N GLN A 360 -19.40 39.66 -85.88
CA GLN A 360 -18.93 40.78 -85.07
C GLN A 360 -19.63 40.82 -83.70
N LYS A 361 -20.96 40.69 -83.66
CA LYS A 361 -21.71 40.64 -82.38
C LYS A 361 -21.37 39.42 -81.52
N VAL A 362 -21.12 38.26 -82.14
CA VAL A 362 -20.70 37.04 -81.45
C VAL A 362 -19.30 37.20 -80.85
N ASP A 363 -18.39 37.88 -81.54
CA ASP A 363 -17.03 38.13 -81.04
C ASP A 363 -17.00 39.25 -79.97
N ASP A 364 -17.87 40.27 -80.08
CA ASP A 364 -18.11 41.25 -79.02
C ASP A 364 -18.69 40.58 -77.76
N GLU A 365 -19.71 39.71 -77.89
CA GLU A 365 -20.25 38.92 -76.78
C GLU A 365 -19.23 37.97 -76.16
N ARG A 366 -18.39 37.32 -76.98
CA ARG A 366 -17.30 36.46 -76.49
C ARG A 366 -16.29 37.26 -75.68
N THR A 367 -15.98 38.48 -76.11
CA THR A 367 -15.08 39.39 -75.39
C THR A 367 -15.66 39.74 -74.01
N ILE A 368 -16.94 40.12 -73.95
CA ILE A 368 -17.64 40.42 -72.69
C ILE A 368 -17.70 39.18 -71.77
N LYS A 369 -18.00 37.99 -72.32
CA LYS A 369 -18.03 36.73 -71.55
C LYS A 369 -16.63 36.35 -71.03
N MET A 370 -15.57 36.63 -71.80
CA MET A 370 -14.19 36.44 -71.36
C MET A 370 -13.79 37.43 -70.25
N GLU A 371 -14.16 38.70 -70.36
CA GLU A 371 -13.94 39.68 -69.28
C GLU A 371 -14.66 39.27 -67.98
N GLN A 372 -15.91 38.84 -68.07
CA GLN A 372 -16.66 38.32 -66.91
C GLN A 372 -16.01 37.07 -66.30
N ALA A 373 -15.48 36.16 -67.12
CA ALA A 373 -14.75 34.98 -66.65
C ALA A 373 -13.43 35.37 -65.95
N LEU A 374 -12.70 36.36 -66.48
CA LEU A 374 -11.48 36.89 -65.87
C LEU A 374 -11.74 37.58 -64.53
N ILE A 375 -12.84 38.33 -64.42
CA ILE A 375 -13.28 38.95 -63.15
C ILE A 375 -13.60 37.86 -62.12
N LYS A 376 -14.44 36.88 -62.47
CA LYS A 376 -14.75 35.74 -61.58
C LYS A 376 -13.50 34.97 -61.15
N LEU A 377 -12.55 34.75 -62.05
CA LEU A 377 -11.28 34.08 -61.74
C LEU A 377 -10.41 34.90 -60.78
N ARG A 378 -10.37 36.23 -60.95
CA ARG A 378 -9.69 37.15 -60.02
C ARG A 378 -10.32 37.12 -58.64
N ASP A 379 -11.65 37.18 -58.55
CA ASP A 379 -12.37 37.18 -57.27
C ASP A 379 -12.19 35.83 -56.55
N LEU A 380 -12.32 34.71 -57.26
CA LEU A 380 -11.99 33.38 -56.75
C LEU A 380 -10.54 33.27 -56.28
N SER A 381 -9.59 33.90 -56.99
CA SER A 381 -8.18 33.94 -56.59
C SER A 381 -7.97 34.75 -55.30
N LEU A 382 -8.68 35.88 -55.13
CA LEU A 382 -8.60 36.69 -53.92
C LEU A 382 -9.22 35.98 -52.71
N THR A 383 -10.38 35.34 -52.88
CA THR A 383 -11.01 34.52 -51.82
C THR A 383 -10.09 33.37 -51.41
N LYS A 384 -9.55 32.60 -52.37
CA LYS A 384 -8.58 31.54 -52.08
C LYS A 384 -7.29 32.06 -51.41
N GLN A 385 -6.85 33.27 -51.74
CA GLN A 385 -5.70 33.87 -51.08
C GLN A 385 -6.00 34.19 -49.60
N ALA A 386 -7.18 34.73 -49.30
CA ALA A 386 -7.62 35.01 -47.92
C ALA A 386 -7.86 33.73 -47.09
N GLU A 387 -8.42 32.69 -47.70
CA GLU A 387 -8.57 31.35 -47.11
C GLU A 387 -7.19 30.75 -46.76
N ASN A 388 -6.24 30.77 -47.69
CA ASN A 388 -4.88 30.27 -47.45
C ASN A 388 -4.16 31.05 -46.34
N GLU A 389 -4.33 32.38 -46.27
CA GLU A 389 -3.75 33.17 -45.18
C GLU A 389 -4.37 32.82 -43.81
N THR A 390 -5.67 32.50 -43.79
CA THR A 390 -6.39 32.09 -42.58
C THR A 390 -5.96 30.69 -42.13
N LEU A 391 -5.90 29.73 -43.06
CA LEU A 391 -5.38 28.38 -42.80
C LEU A 391 -3.93 28.42 -42.31
N LYS A 392 -3.07 29.25 -42.91
CA LYS A 392 -1.68 29.44 -42.47
C LYS A 392 -1.60 29.89 -41.00
N LYS A 393 -2.40 30.88 -40.60
CA LYS A 393 -2.47 31.35 -39.21
C LYS A 393 -2.97 30.26 -38.25
N GLN A 394 -3.91 29.41 -38.68
CA GLN A 394 -4.38 28.27 -37.91
C GLN A 394 -3.29 27.19 -37.75
N CYS A 395 -2.53 26.88 -38.81
CA CYS A 395 -1.38 25.98 -38.74
C CYS A 395 -0.31 26.51 -37.76
N GLU A 396 0.08 27.78 -37.87
CA GLU A 396 1.05 28.41 -36.95
C GLU A 396 0.58 28.38 -35.49
N ALA A 397 -0.72 28.59 -35.23
CA ALA A 397 -1.30 28.49 -33.89
C ALA A 397 -1.32 27.05 -33.35
N LEU A 398 -1.62 26.06 -34.19
CA LEU A 398 -1.60 24.64 -33.83
C LEU A 398 -0.17 24.15 -33.56
N GLU A 399 0.81 24.55 -34.37
CA GLU A 399 2.24 24.26 -34.13
C GLU A 399 2.71 24.81 -32.77
N HIS A 400 2.31 26.04 -32.43
CA HIS A 400 2.60 26.63 -31.12
C HIS A 400 1.95 25.83 -29.97
N LYS A 401 0.69 25.40 -30.14
CA LYS A 401 -0.02 24.57 -29.13
C LYS A 401 0.63 23.20 -28.96
N VAL A 402 1.02 22.54 -30.05
CA VAL A 402 1.77 21.26 -30.02
C VAL A 402 3.10 21.44 -29.27
N LYS A 403 3.81 22.55 -29.50
CA LYS A 403 5.08 22.83 -28.81
C LYS A 403 4.91 23.04 -27.30
N ILE A 404 3.83 23.69 -26.86
CA ILE A 404 3.50 23.82 -25.43
C ILE A 404 3.19 22.44 -24.83
N LEU A 405 2.25 21.71 -25.43
CA LEU A 405 1.84 20.38 -24.94
C LEU A 405 3.00 19.38 -24.90
N SER A 406 3.93 19.45 -25.87
CA SER A 406 5.15 18.63 -25.88
C SER A 406 6.02 18.92 -24.66
N LYS A 407 6.21 20.20 -24.30
CA LYS A 407 7.01 20.61 -23.14
C LYS A 407 6.34 20.23 -21.82
N GLU A 408 5.02 20.35 -21.73
CA GLU A 408 4.25 19.91 -20.56
C GLU A 408 4.33 18.40 -20.37
N ASN A 409 4.27 17.63 -21.46
CA ASN A 409 4.43 16.17 -21.45
C ASN A 409 5.86 15.74 -21.05
N GLU A 410 6.90 16.45 -21.50
CA GLU A 410 8.28 16.26 -21.03
C GLU A 410 8.44 16.55 -19.53
N ASN A 411 7.87 17.66 -19.03
CA ASN A 411 7.88 17.99 -17.61
C ASN A 411 7.17 16.92 -16.76
N ALA A 412 5.97 16.49 -17.18
CA ALA A 412 5.21 15.46 -16.47
C ALA A 412 5.95 14.10 -16.44
N LYS A 413 6.64 13.73 -17.53
CA LYS A 413 7.51 12.54 -17.57
C LYS A 413 8.70 12.65 -16.63
N ALA A 414 9.32 13.83 -16.52
CA ALA A 414 10.41 14.08 -15.58
C ALA A 414 9.91 13.96 -14.12
N GLU A 415 8.73 14.52 -13.81
CA GLU A 415 8.09 14.41 -12.49
C GLU A 415 7.74 12.95 -12.13
N ILE A 416 7.13 12.20 -13.06
CA ILE A 416 6.87 10.75 -12.88
C ILE A 416 8.17 9.99 -12.60
N THR A 417 9.26 10.29 -13.32
CA THR A 417 10.56 9.64 -13.12
C THR A 417 11.14 9.97 -11.74
N ALA A 418 10.98 11.21 -11.26
CA ALA A 418 11.40 11.61 -9.92
C ALA A 418 10.57 10.92 -8.83
N MET A 419 9.25 10.83 -8.98
CA MET A 419 8.38 10.09 -8.06
C MET A 419 8.71 8.60 -8.02
N GLN A 420 9.04 7.99 -9.18
CA GLN A 420 9.47 6.59 -9.26
C GLN A 420 10.79 6.35 -8.50
N ALA A 421 11.74 7.29 -8.56
CA ALA A 421 12.97 7.20 -7.76
C ALA A 421 12.66 7.26 -6.25
N THR A 422 11.81 8.20 -5.80
CA THR A 422 11.39 8.26 -4.39
C THR A 422 10.67 6.99 -3.92
N ILE A 423 9.85 6.36 -4.77
CA ILE A 423 9.21 5.09 -4.46
C ILE A 423 10.24 3.97 -4.31
N ALA A 424 11.29 3.93 -5.14
CA ALA A 424 12.38 2.95 -5.01
C ALA A 424 13.13 3.13 -3.68
N ASP A 425 13.53 4.36 -3.34
CA ASP A 425 14.22 4.69 -2.08
C ASP A 425 13.39 4.31 -0.83
N LEU A 426 12.06 4.53 -0.88
CA LEU A 426 11.15 4.13 0.20
C LEU A 426 10.97 2.61 0.28
N THR A 427 11.03 1.91 -0.86
CA THR A 427 10.94 0.44 -0.89
C THR A 427 12.20 -0.18 -0.27
N GLU A 428 13.39 0.33 -0.58
CA GLU A 428 14.66 -0.12 0.02
C GLU A 428 14.68 0.13 1.55
N GLN A 429 14.12 1.24 2.02
CA GLN A 429 13.94 1.50 3.45
C GLN A 429 12.99 0.50 4.12
N VAL A 430 11.90 0.12 3.45
CA VAL A 430 10.95 -0.90 3.95
C VAL A 430 11.62 -2.27 4.03
N ASP A 431 12.36 -2.70 3.00
CA ASP A 431 13.10 -3.96 3.00
C ASP A 431 14.18 -4.01 4.11
N THR A 432 14.88 -2.89 4.32
CA THR A 432 15.85 -2.74 5.42
C THR A 432 15.16 -2.85 6.79
N CYS A 433 14.00 -2.22 6.97
CA CYS A 433 13.19 -2.33 8.19
C CYS A 433 12.70 -3.77 8.44
N LEU A 434 12.28 -4.48 7.39
CA LEU A 434 11.88 -5.89 7.45
C LEU A 434 13.03 -6.79 7.91
N GLY A 435 14.23 -6.60 7.38
CA GLY A 435 15.43 -7.32 7.84
C GLY A 435 15.76 -7.05 9.32
N ALA A 436 15.65 -5.79 9.76
CA ALA A 436 15.83 -5.43 11.17
C ALA A 436 14.76 -6.06 12.07
N GLN A 437 13.49 -6.09 11.64
CA GLN A 437 12.39 -6.72 12.38
C GLN A 437 12.63 -8.23 12.57
N GLN A 438 13.06 -8.95 11.53
CA GLN A 438 13.40 -10.37 11.63
C GLN A 438 14.53 -10.62 12.64
N MET A 439 15.55 -9.75 12.68
CA MET A 439 16.63 -9.87 13.67
C MET A 439 16.12 -9.63 15.10
N VAL A 440 15.23 -8.65 15.31
CA VAL A 440 14.60 -8.41 16.61
C VAL A 440 13.74 -9.61 17.04
N GLU A 441 13.00 -10.23 16.12
CA GLU A 441 12.21 -11.44 16.40
C GLU A 441 13.11 -12.63 16.81
N ILE A 442 14.19 -12.88 16.08
CA ILE A 442 15.18 -13.94 16.41
C ILE A 442 15.80 -13.70 17.79
N LEU A 443 16.23 -12.46 18.06
CA LEU A 443 16.80 -12.09 19.36
C LEU A 443 15.77 -12.23 20.50
N THR A 444 14.52 -11.85 20.27
CA THR A 444 13.43 -11.96 21.26
C THR A 444 13.13 -13.43 21.58
N ASN A 445 12.99 -14.28 20.55
CA ASN A 445 12.78 -15.72 20.73
C ASN A 445 13.96 -16.38 21.47
N LYS A 446 15.19 -15.97 21.15
CA LYS A 446 16.39 -16.45 21.87
C LYS A 446 16.42 -15.98 23.32
N ASN A 447 16.04 -14.74 23.60
CA ASN A 447 16.01 -14.21 24.97
C ASN A 447 14.95 -14.94 25.81
N LEU A 448 13.75 -15.15 25.28
CA LEU A 448 12.69 -15.93 25.93
C LEU A 448 13.14 -17.37 26.23
N SER A 449 13.80 -18.04 25.27
CA SER A 449 14.35 -19.38 25.48
C SER A 449 15.47 -19.42 26.54
N LEU A 450 16.26 -18.35 26.69
CA LEU A 450 17.27 -18.25 27.73
C LEU A 450 16.64 -17.94 29.10
N GLU A 451 15.60 -17.10 29.15
CA GLU A 451 14.83 -16.82 30.36
C GLU A 451 14.12 -18.07 30.89
N ASP A 452 13.56 -18.91 30.00
CA ASP A 452 12.96 -20.20 30.37
C ASP A 452 14.01 -21.19 30.89
N GLN A 453 15.20 -21.28 30.26
CA GLN A 453 16.31 -22.10 30.76
C GLN A 453 16.85 -21.62 32.11
N VAL A 454 16.96 -20.31 32.32
CA VAL A 454 17.34 -19.73 33.61
C VAL A 454 16.31 -20.06 34.68
N ARG A 455 15.01 -20.01 34.35
CA ARG A 455 13.92 -20.38 35.27
C ARG A 455 13.97 -21.86 35.63
N GLU A 456 14.18 -22.75 34.66
CA GLU A 456 14.33 -24.19 34.90
C GLU A 456 15.56 -24.50 35.76
N LEU A 457 16.69 -23.82 35.53
CA LEU A 457 17.89 -23.96 36.37
C LEU A 457 17.67 -23.43 37.79
N GLN A 458 16.91 -22.34 37.96
CA GLN A 458 16.54 -21.81 39.28
C GLN A 458 15.64 -22.78 40.04
N GLU A 459 14.59 -23.32 39.41
CA GLU A 459 13.73 -24.34 40.03
C GLU A 459 14.53 -25.60 40.42
N ASN A 460 15.49 -26.02 39.60
CA ASN A 460 16.39 -27.13 39.96
C ASN A 460 17.33 -26.81 41.13
N VAL A 461 17.80 -25.56 41.27
CA VAL A 461 18.59 -25.12 42.43
C VAL A 461 17.71 -25.12 43.69
N ASP A 462 16.53 -24.49 43.65
CA ASP A 462 15.58 -24.45 44.78
C ASP A 462 15.23 -25.87 45.27
N ASN A 463 14.99 -26.80 44.34
CA ASN A 463 14.72 -28.21 44.64
C ASN A 463 15.92 -28.92 45.30
N LEU A 464 17.15 -28.63 44.86
CA LEU A 464 18.37 -29.20 45.46
C LEU A 464 18.66 -28.59 46.83
N GLU A 465 18.43 -27.30 47.02
CA GLU A 465 18.58 -26.63 48.31
C GLU A 465 17.60 -27.20 49.34
N SER A 466 16.33 -27.40 48.95
CA SER A 466 15.33 -28.07 49.81
C SER A 466 15.72 -29.52 50.15
N LEU A 467 16.31 -30.26 49.21
CA LEU A 467 16.77 -31.63 49.46
C LEU A 467 17.97 -31.66 50.42
N CYS A 468 18.92 -30.73 50.29
CA CYS A 468 20.03 -30.56 51.23
C CYS A 468 19.56 -30.11 52.63
N GLU A 469 18.50 -29.30 52.73
CA GLU A 469 17.92 -28.92 54.01
C GLU A 469 17.27 -30.15 54.70
N MET A 470 16.52 -30.96 53.95
CA MET A 470 15.94 -32.21 54.47
C MET A 470 17.00 -33.25 54.87
N ASP A 471 18.07 -33.42 54.08
CA ASP A 471 19.21 -34.28 54.44
C ASP A 471 19.88 -33.81 55.75
N LYS A 472 19.97 -32.50 55.97
CA LYS A 472 20.54 -31.91 57.17
C LYS A 472 19.64 -32.11 58.41
N GLU A 473 18.32 -31.96 58.27
CA GLU A 473 17.36 -32.30 59.33
C GLU A 473 17.44 -33.80 59.68
N MET A 474 17.55 -34.67 58.67
CA MET A 474 17.74 -36.12 58.88
C MET A 474 19.05 -36.43 59.61
N GLU A 475 20.15 -35.73 59.30
CA GLU A 475 21.43 -35.91 60.00
C GLU A 475 21.37 -35.39 61.45
N GLU A 476 20.64 -34.31 61.72
CA GLU A 476 20.43 -33.78 63.07
C GLU A 476 19.57 -34.70 63.94
N ASN A 477 18.45 -35.21 63.39
CA ASN A 477 17.62 -36.23 64.02
C ASN A 477 18.43 -37.52 64.31
N ALA A 478 19.30 -37.94 63.38
CA ALA A 478 20.16 -39.11 63.60
C ALA A 478 21.16 -38.90 64.75
N LYS A 479 21.74 -37.70 64.87
CA LYS A 479 22.63 -37.32 65.98
C LYS A 479 21.89 -37.22 67.31
N GLU A 480 20.63 -36.81 67.32
CA GLU A 480 19.79 -36.80 68.51
C GLU A 480 19.47 -38.23 68.98
N VAL A 481 19.02 -39.11 68.09
CA VAL A 481 18.80 -40.54 68.42
C VAL A 481 20.09 -41.22 68.88
N GLU A 482 21.26 -40.88 68.31
CA GLU A 482 22.54 -41.40 68.79
C GLU A 482 22.86 -40.91 70.22
N ARG A 483 22.54 -39.65 70.54
CA ARG A 483 22.71 -39.10 71.89
C ARG A 483 21.80 -39.80 72.90
N ASP A 484 20.52 -39.96 72.59
CA ASP A 484 19.55 -40.64 73.46
C ASP A 484 19.95 -42.09 73.75
N LEU A 485 20.45 -42.81 72.73
CA LEU A 485 20.96 -44.17 72.89
C LEU A 485 22.23 -44.20 73.75
N ARG A 486 23.15 -43.23 73.61
CA ARG A 486 24.33 -43.10 74.47
C ARG A 486 23.94 -42.82 75.92
N GLU A 487 23.04 -41.88 76.17
CA GLU A 487 22.53 -41.57 77.52
C GLU A 487 21.82 -42.77 78.15
N THR A 488 21.05 -43.53 77.36
CA THR A 488 20.41 -44.79 77.81
C THR A 488 21.45 -45.85 78.18
N ILE A 489 22.52 -45.99 77.38
CA ILE A 489 23.64 -46.90 77.67
C ILE A 489 24.36 -46.48 78.96
N ASP A 490 24.64 -45.19 79.15
CA ASP A 490 25.29 -44.67 80.35
C ASP A 490 24.42 -44.87 81.59
N LEU A 491 23.10 -44.66 81.49
CA LEU A 491 22.15 -44.93 82.57
C LEU A 491 22.15 -46.43 82.96
N LEU A 492 22.09 -47.33 81.97
CA LEU A 492 22.16 -48.78 82.20
C LEU A 492 23.51 -49.21 82.77
N GLN A 493 24.63 -48.59 82.35
CA GLN A 493 25.95 -48.86 82.92
C GLN A 493 26.07 -48.39 84.37
N ASN A 494 25.43 -47.27 84.73
CA ASN A 494 25.40 -46.78 86.11
C ASN A 494 24.56 -47.71 87.01
N GLN A 495 23.38 -48.14 86.52
CA GLN A 495 22.54 -49.15 87.20
C GLN A 495 23.23 -50.51 87.38
N LEU A 496 24.26 -50.81 86.58
CA LEU A 496 25.04 -52.05 86.67
C LEU A 496 26.29 -51.92 87.58
N ARG A 497 26.54 -50.73 88.15
CA ARG A 497 27.62 -50.46 89.12
C ARG A 497 27.14 -50.28 90.56
N GLU A 498 25.85 -50.02 90.75
CA GLU A 498 25.17 -50.07 92.06
C GLU A 498 24.80 -51.52 92.44
#